data_AF-A0A537Y836-F1
#
_entry.id   AF-A0A537Y836-F1
#
_cell.length_a   1.000
_cell.length_b   1.000
_cell.length_c   1.000
_cell.angle_alpha   90.00
_cell.angle_beta   90.00
_cell.angle_gamma   90.00
#
_symmetry.space_group_name_H-M   'P 1'
#
loop_
_entity.id
_entity.type
_entity.pdbx_description
1 polymer ?
#
loop_
_entity_poly.entity_id
_entity_poly.type
_entity_poly.pdbx_seq_one_letter_code
_entity_poly.pdbx_strand_id
1 'polypeptide(L)'
;PLIYFDDVRNNPAEAARIVPYTDLSSDLASEATTPSYVWITPNMCSDTHDCSISTGDQWLSHAVPPILASPAYRNQNSALFITWDEDDNGNNQVATLVIAKSVPPGFRSSVAYDHYSLLKTVESSWGLAPLTSNDSAATPMSDFFASTPSPTPTPTPTPSPSPSPTPTPTPTPSGGIPVAGGTIVARDTFAGRSASGGWGTASDGQAWWVRSGSANRLSVSASAGEGLVSGSSSMSMDLMRATLGPVSAAGTEVVARYTSGDYANDCGHLLAGFSGAGSYYVAGLDSPDGTPELNVMKVVGGTQTRVADVAFPAVDGTAYWERVRIQGGVVSVKAWRDGTAEPSSWNLTWTDDSPLPGGRAGVESWDDGQGWAIDHFSAGSLP
;
A
#
# COMPACT_ATOMS: atom_id res chain seq x y z
N PRO A 1 29.66 -2.04 1.29
CA PRO A 1 30.70 -3.07 1.01
C PRO A 1 32.10 -2.54 0.63
N LEU A 2 32.23 -1.43 -0.11
CA LEU A 2 33.50 -1.03 -0.73
C LEU A 2 34.67 -0.77 0.25
N ILE A 3 34.38 -0.26 1.46
CA ILE A 3 35.42 0.03 2.47
C ILE A 3 36.14 -1.23 2.99
N TYR A 4 35.61 -2.44 2.74
CA TYR A 4 36.26 -3.67 3.17
C TYR A 4 37.43 -4.10 2.28
N PHE A 5 37.55 -3.54 1.06
CA PHE A 5 38.63 -3.89 0.12
C PHE A 5 39.89 -3.06 0.39
N ASP A 6 41.05 -3.73 0.39
CA ASP A 6 42.35 -3.08 0.64
C ASP A 6 42.65 -1.94 -0.34
N ASP A 7 42.26 -2.09 -1.61
CA ASP A 7 42.42 -1.07 -2.65
C ASP A 7 41.62 0.20 -2.38
N VAL A 8 40.58 0.13 -1.55
CA VAL A 8 39.77 1.28 -1.12
C VAL A 8 40.24 1.79 0.23
N ARG A 9 40.30 0.95 1.27
CA ARG A 9 40.62 1.40 2.64
C ARG A 9 42.04 1.92 2.81
N ASN A 10 42.99 1.42 2.02
CA ASN A 10 44.39 1.85 2.09
C ASN A 10 44.70 2.97 1.08
N ASN A 11 43.72 3.40 0.28
CA ASN A 11 43.85 4.49 -0.68
C ASN A 11 42.98 5.68 -0.24
N PRO A 12 43.56 6.74 0.35
CA PRO A 12 42.80 7.89 0.84
C PRO A 12 41.91 8.56 -0.22
N ALA A 13 42.30 8.53 -1.49
CA ALA A 13 41.51 9.13 -2.56
C ALA A 13 40.24 8.32 -2.89
N GLU A 14 40.31 6.98 -2.82
CA GLU A 14 39.16 6.11 -3.01
C GLU A 14 38.27 6.07 -1.76
N ALA A 15 38.87 6.01 -0.57
CA ALA A 15 38.13 6.12 0.69
C ALA A 15 37.33 7.43 0.80
N ALA A 16 37.86 8.54 0.26
CA ALA A 16 37.17 9.83 0.23
C ALA A 16 35.92 9.85 -0.67
N ARG A 17 35.70 8.84 -1.52
CA ARG A 17 34.46 8.68 -2.31
C ARG A 17 33.34 7.99 -1.53
N ILE A 18 33.61 7.51 -0.32
CA ILE A 18 32.60 6.96 0.58
C ILE A 18 32.11 8.11 1.46
N VAL A 19 30.97 8.66 1.09
CA VAL A 19 30.43 9.90 1.67
C VAL A 19 29.08 9.66 2.36
N PRO A 20 28.63 10.56 3.25
CA PRO A 20 27.31 10.50 3.83
C PRO A 20 26.21 10.64 2.77
N TYR A 21 25.06 9.99 3.00
CA TYR A 21 23.90 10.06 2.10
C TYR A 21 23.38 11.50 1.85
N THR A 22 23.64 12.44 2.76
CA THR A 22 23.23 13.84 2.63
C THR A 22 23.82 14.54 1.40
N ASP A 23 24.97 14.07 0.92
CA ASP A 23 25.71 14.68 -0.19
C ASP A 23 25.05 14.38 -1.54
N LEU A 24 24.23 13.32 -1.62
CA LEU A 24 23.53 12.88 -2.82
C LEU A 24 22.72 14.00 -3.47
N SER A 25 22.10 14.88 -2.67
CA SER A 25 21.33 16.02 -3.19
C SER A 25 22.18 17.01 -4.00
N SER A 26 23.44 17.20 -3.61
CA SER A 26 24.39 18.06 -4.33
C SER A 26 24.93 17.36 -5.56
N ASP A 27 25.20 16.06 -5.47
CA ASP A 27 25.68 15.23 -6.58
C ASP A 27 24.64 15.21 -7.73
N LEU A 28 23.37 15.02 -7.40
CA LEU A 28 22.26 14.97 -8.37
C LEU A 28 21.87 16.33 -8.97
N ALA A 29 22.50 17.45 -8.56
CA ALA A 29 22.10 18.80 -8.96
C ALA A 29 22.32 19.08 -10.47
N SER A 30 23.26 18.39 -11.11
CA SER A 30 23.55 18.53 -12.55
C SER A 30 24.13 17.24 -13.14
N GLU A 31 24.11 17.13 -14.47
CA GLU A 31 24.78 16.03 -15.19
C GLU A 31 26.29 15.97 -14.89
N ALA A 32 26.93 17.13 -14.71
CA ALA A 32 28.38 17.21 -14.49
C ALA A 32 28.78 16.83 -13.05
N THR A 33 27.86 16.92 -12.09
CA THR A 33 28.10 16.58 -10.68
C THR A 33 27.65 15.17 -10.33
N THR A 34 26.81 14.54 -11.17
CA THR A 34 26.30 13.19 -10.89
C THR A 34 27.38 12.15 -11.21
N PRO A 35 27.80 11.31 -10.25
CA PRO A 35 28.76 10.24 -10.51
C PRO A 35 28.23 9.20 -11.51
N SER A 36 29.13 8.60 -12.31
CA SER A 36 28.75 7.53 -13.23
C SER A 36 28.35 6.23 -12.53
N TYR A 37 28.81 6.02 -11.29
CA TYR A 37 28.42 4.92 -10.41
C TYR A 37 28.07 5.46 -9.04
N VAL A 38 26.91 5.08 -8.50
CA VAL A 38 26.50 5.41 -7.14
C VAL A 38 26.01 4.13 -6.46
N TRP A 39 26.57 3.82 -5.29
CA TRP A 39 26.10 2.74 -4.42
C TRP A 39 25.54 3.35 -3.15
N ILE A 40 24.24 3.18 -2.91
CA ILE A 40 23.58 3.66 -1.70
C ILE A 40 23.30 2.44 -0.83
N THR A 41 23.79 2.48 0.41
CA THR A 41 23.38 1.54 1.46
C THR A 41 22.63 2.37 2.49
N PRO A 42 21.32 2.14 2.67
CA PRO A 42 20.57 2.77 3.75
C PRO A 42 21.14 2.37 5.12
N ASN A 43 20.61 2.95 6.19
CA ASN A 43 20.90 2.42 7.53
C ASN A 43 20.09 1.14 7.78
N MET A 44 20.43 0.41 8.86
CA MET A 44 19.81 -0.86 9.27
C MET A 44 18.28 -0.85 9.37
N CYS A 45 17.64 0.31 9.48
CA CYS A 45 16.18 0.40 9.46
C CYS A 45 15.63 0.67 8.05
N SER A 46 16.29 1.56 7.32
CA SER A 46 15.91 1.93 5.97
C SER A 46 16.28 0.88 4.91
N ASP A 47 17.15 -0.08 5.23
CA ASP A 47 17.49 -1.23 4.40
C ASP A 47 16.66 -2.48 4.72
N THR A 48 15.70 -2.35 5.66
CA THR A 48 14.76 -3.40 6.10
C THR A 48 15.37 -4.53 6.95
N HIS A 49 16.59 -4.36 7.47
CA HIS A 49 17.22 -5.39 8.30
C HIS A 49 16.67 -5.42 9.74
N ASP A 50 16.65 -4.27 10.41
CA ASP A 50 16.23 -4.10 11.81
C ASP A 50 14.83 -3.50 11.95
N CYS A 51 14.32 -2.90 10.85
CA CYS A 51 12.99 -2.33 10.80
C CYS A 51 12.16 -2.99 9.69
N SER A 52 10.84 -2.75 9.73
CA SER A 52 9.88 -3.30 8.78
C SER A 52 10.21 -2.95 7.33
N ILE A 53 9.75 -3.81 6.40
CA ILE A 53 9.76 -3.52 4.96
C ILE A 53 9.15 -2.15 4.65
N SER A 54 8.08 -1.76 5.36
CA SER A 54 7.44 -0.44 5.22
C SER A 54 8.36 0.73 5.60
N THR A 55 9.31 0.56 6.51
CA THR A 55 10.32 1.58 6.84
C THR A 55 11.29 1.78 5.67
N GLY A 56 11.71 0.68 5.04
CA GLY A 56 12.52 0.73 3.82
C GLY A 56 11.75 1.30 2.63
N ASP A 57 10.49 0.91 2.44
CA ASP A 57 9.64 1.45 1.38
C ASP A 57 9.38 2.96 1.55
N GLN A 58 9.11 3.42 2.78
CA GLN A 58 9.01 4.85 3.07
C GLN A 58 10.32 5.57 2.73
N TRP A 59 11.47 5.00 3.10
CA TRP A 59 12.76 5.57 2.75
C TRP A 59 12.95 5.64 1.23
N LEU A 60 12.60 4.57 0.50
CA LEU A 60 12.63 4.53 -0.97
C LEU A 60 11.68 5.58 -1.59
N SER A 61 10.49 5.79 -1.01
CA SER A 61 9.52 6.80 -1.49
C SER A 61 10.09 8.23 -1.43
N HIS A 62 11.07 8.49 -0.57
CA HIS A 62 11.78 9.76 -0.48
C HIS A 62 13.09 9.78 -1.27
N ALA A 63 13.82 8.66 -1.29
CA ALA A 63 15.13 8.55 -1.94
C ALA A 63 15.02 8.47 -3.48
N VAL A 64 14.04 7.72 -3.99
CA VAL A 64 13.93 7.41 -5.43
C VAL A 64 13.46 8.61 -6.26
N PRO A 65 12.42 9.39 -5.89
CA PRO A 65 11.93 10.46 -6.76
C PRO A 65 12.99 11.52 -7.12
N PRO A 66 13.84 12.01 -6.19
CA PRO A 66 14.94 12.91 -6.55
C PRO A 66 15.94 12.31 -7.54
N ILE A 67 16.26 11.02 -7.41
CA ILE A 67 17.15 10.31 -8.35
C ILE A 67 16.52 10.30 -9.75
N LEU A 68 15.25 9.89 -9.86
CA LEU A 68 14.53 9.82 -11.13
C LEU A 68 14.28 11.20 -11.76
N ALA A 69 14.20 12.24 -10.92
CA ALA A 69 14.04 13.62 -11.35
C ALA A 69 15.37 14.32 -11.71
N SER A 70 16.52 13.73 -11.38
CA SER A 70 17.84 14.34 -11.61
C SER A 70 18.14 14.59 -13.10
N PRO A 71 18.90 15.64 -13.45
CA PRO A 71 19.27 15.91 -14.84
C PRO A 71 19.96 14.73 -15.53
N ALA A 72 20.89 14.06 -14.84
CA ALA A 72 21.56 12.87 -15.37
C ALA A 72 20.56 11.78 -15.74
N TYR A 73 19.66 11.40 -14.82
CA TYR A 73 18.68 10.35 -15.10
C TYR A 73 17.71 10.74 -16.22
N ARG A 74 17.31 12.01 -16.29
CA ARG A 74 16.36 12.51 -17.30
C ARG A 74 16.95 12.75 -18.68
N ASN A 75 18.25 13.01 -18.80
CA ASN A 75 18.86 13.39 -20.08
C ASN A 75 19.86 12.35 -20.62
N GLN A 76 20.40 11.49 -19.76
CA GLN A 76 21.38 10.48 -20.12
C GLN A 76 20.78 9.06 -20.04
N ASN A 77 21.58 8.08 -20.45
CA ASN A 77 21.27 6.67 -20.26
C ASN A 77 21.67 6.28 -18.83
N SER A 78 20.67 6.20 -17.95
CA SER A 78 20.84 5.83 -16.55
C SER A 78 19.90 4.69 -16.21
N ALA A 79 20.34 3.84 -15.30
CA ALA A 79 19.54 2.78 -14.70
C ALA A 79 19.68 2.85 -13.18
N LEU A 80 18.56 2.68 -12.48
CA LEU A 80 18.49 2.50 -11.05
C LEU A 80 18.16 1.03 -10.78
N PHE A 81 18.98 0.39 -9.95
CA PHE A 81 18.74 -0.94 -9.43
C PHE A 81 18.42 -0.85 -7.95
N ILE A 82 17.36 -1.53 -7.52
CA ILE A 82 17.00 -1.68 -6.10
C ILE A 82 16.98 -3.19 -5.83
N THR A 83 17.75 -3.65 -4.85
CA THR A 83 17.89 -5.07 -4.53
C THR A 83 18.24 -5.25 -3.05
N TRP A 84 18.06 -6.46 -2.53
CA TRP A 84 18.44 -6.88 -1.19
C TRP A 84 19.62 -7.85 -1.26
N ASP A 85 20.46 -7.89 -0.23
CA ASP A 85 21.59 -8.82 -0.14
C ASP A 85 21.16 -10.24 0.21
N GLU A 86 20.14 -10.40 1.06
CA GLU A 86 19.57 -11.70 1.43
C GLU A 86 18.05 -11.70 1.60
N ASP A 87 17.47 -12.90 1.66
CA ASP A 87 16.17 -13.16 2.25
C ASP A 87 16.31 -13.93 3.58
N ASP A 88 15.22 -14.03 4.35
CA ASP A 88 15.19 -14.77 5.61
C ASP A 88 15.00 -16.30 5.42
N ASN A 89 15.01 -16.78 4.17
CA ASN A 89 14.72 -18.17 3.81
C ASN A 89 15.96 -18.93 3.36
N GLY A 90 15.85 -20.26 3.27
CA GLY A 90 16.98 -21.10 2.88
C GLY A 90 17.39 -21.03 1.40
N ASN A 91 16.59 -20.37 0.54
CA ASN A 91 16.82 -20.27 -0.91
C ASN A 91 17.38 -18.90 -1.36
N ASN A 92 17.48 -17.91 -0.46
CA ASN A 92 18.09 -16.60 -0.71
C ASN A 92 17.59 -15.90 -1.98
N GLN A 93 16.27 -15.91 -2.18
CA GLN A 93 15.61 -15.31 -3.33
C GLN A 93 15.12 -13.90 -2.98
N VAL A 94 15.87 -12.90 -3.45
CA VAL A 94 15.60 -11.49 -3.18
C VAL A 94 14.80 -10.81 -4.29
N ALA A 95 14.09 -9.74 -3.92
CA ALA A 95 13.50 -8.84 -4.89
C ALA A 95 14.60 -8.03 -5.60
N THR A 96 14.45 -7.80 -6.91
CA THR A 96 15.31 -6.89 -7.67
C THR A 96 14.47 -6.09 -8.65
N LEU A 97 14.53 -4.77 -8.56
CA LEU A 97 13.86 -3.84 -9.47
C LEU A 97 14.90 -3.20 -10.39
N VAL A 98 14.61 -3.20 -11.68
CA VAL A 98 15.41 -2.52 -12.71
C VAL A 98 14.58 -1.38 -13.28
N ILE A 99 15.01 -0.15 -13.03
CA ILE A 99 14.29 1.06 -13.41
C ILE A 99 15.18 1.82 -14.38
N ALA A 100 14.78 1.90 -15.65
CA ALA A 100 15.41 2.74 -16.65
C ALA A 100 14.41 3.11 -17.73
N LYS A 101 14.66 4.19 -18.48
CA LYS A 101 13.77 4.62 -19.57
C LYS A 101 13.59 3.57 -20.67
N SER A 102 14.60 2.72 -20.87
CA SER A 102 14.59 1.65 -21.86
C SER A 102 13.86 0.39 -21.40
N VAL A 103 13.54 0.28 -20.10
CA VAL A 103 12.80 -0.87 -19.56
C VAL A 103 11.32 -0.71 -19.86
N PRO A 104 10.67 -1.67 -20.53
CA PRO A 104 9.23 -1.62 -20.76
C PRO A 104 8.48 -1.64 -19.41
N PRO A 105 7.48 -0.76 -19.21
CA PRO A 105 6.68 -0.76 -17.97
C PRO A 105 6.05 -2.13 -17.70
N GLY A 106 6.22 -2.63 -16.48
CA GLY A 106 5.69 -3.94 -16.07
C GLY A 106 6.45 -5.15 -16.61
N PHE A 107 7.59 -4.96 -17.29
CA PHE A 107 8.42 -6.08 -17.75
C PHE A 107 8.88 -6.94 -16.56
N ARG A 108 8.73 -8.26 -16.71
CA ARG A 108 9.23 -9.27 -15.78
C ARG A 108 10.09 -10.24 -16.55
N SER A 109 11.36 -10.34 -16.17
CA SER A 109 12.25 -11.34 -16.74
C SER A 109 11.83 -12.74 -16.29
N SER A 110 12.06 -13.73 -17.16
CA SER A 110 11.96 -15.16 -16.83
C SER A 110 13.34 -15.82 -16.69
N VAL A 111 14.41 -15.02 -16.82
CA VAL A 111 15.79 -15.48 -16.67
C VAL A 111 16.14 -15.51 -15.19
N ALA A 112 16.84 -16.57 -14.76
CA ALA A 112 17.37 -16.65 -13.41
C ALA A 112 18.63 -15.78 -13.30
N TYR A 113 18.66 -14.93 -12.28
CA TYR A 113 19.77 -14.02 -11.99
C TYR A 113 20.26 -14.23 -10.55
N ASP A 114 21.53 -13.91 -10.33
CA ASP A 114 22.14 -13.80 -9.01
C ASP A 114 22.81 -12.42 -8.84
N HIS A 115 23.45 -12.17 -7.70
CA HIS A 115 24.15 -10.91 -7.47
C HIS A 115 25.31 -10.65 -8.45
N TYR A 116 25.92 -11.72 -9.01
CA TYR A 116 26.94 -11.58 -10.03
C TYR A 116 26.35 -11.11 -11.37
N SER A 117 25.09 -11.43 -11.67
CA SER A 117 24.38 -10.89 -12.84
C SER A 117 24.27 -9.36 -12.83
N LEU A 118 24.08 -8.74 -11.66
CA LEU A 118 24.08 -7.28 -11.54
C LEU A 118 25.45 -6.70 -11.90
N LEU A 119 26.52 -7.23 -11.30
CA LEU A 119 27.90 -6.82 -11.61
C LEU A 119 28.22 -7.02 -13.09
N LYS A 120 27.89 -8.19 -13.63
CA LYS A 120 28.07 -8.51 -15.06
C LYS A 120 27.34 -7.55 -15.99
N THR A 121 26.19 -7.04 -15.57
CA THR A 121 25.43 -6.03 -16.32
C THR A 121 26.19 -4.71 -16.39
N VAL A 122 26.78 -4.25 -15.28
CA VAL A 122 27.61 -3.04 -15.23
C VAL A 122 28.86 -3.22 -16.11
N GLU A 123 29.57 -4.34 -15.95
CA GLU A 123 30.76 -4.66 -16.74
C GLU A 123 30.47 -4.66 -18.24
N SER A 124 29.38 -5.33 -18.64
CA SER A 124 28.97 -5.40 -20.04
C SER A 124 28.55 -4.04 -20.58
N SER A 125 27.87 -3.22 -19.77
CA SER A 125 27.44 -1.88 -20.17
C SER A 125 28.62 -0.91 -20.37
N TRP A 126 29.71 -1.10 -19.65
CA TRP A 126 30.89 -0.22 -19.70
C TRP A 126 32.09 -0.81 -20.43
N GLY A 127 31.97 -2.03 -20.94
CA GLY A 127 33.07 -2.73 -21.62
C GLY A 127 34.23 -3.08 -20.68
N LEU A 128 33.94 -3.34 -19.42
CA LEU A 128 34.93 -3.75 -18.41
C LEU A 128 35.16 -5.26 -18.46
N ALA A 129 36.37 -5.68 -18.06
CA ALA A 129 36.66 -7.09 -17.85
C ALA A 129 36.04 -7.59 -16.54
N PRO A 130 35.63 -8.87 -16.44
CA PRO A 130 35.19 -9.47 -15.19
C PRO A 130 36.25 -9.39 -14.10
N LEU A 131 35.84 -9.19 -12.86
CA LEU A 131 36.73 -9.17 -11.70
C LEU A 131 37.10 -10.59 -11.25
N THR A 132 36.23 -11.58 -11.45
CA THR A 132 36.40 -12.96 -11.00
C THR A 132 35.92 -13.99 -12.03
N SER A 133 35.89 -15.28 -11.66
CA SER A 133 35.22 -16.31 -12.46
C SER A 133 33.70 -16.30 -12.29
N ASN A 134 33.17 -15.72 -11.21
CA ASN A 134 31.74 -15.79 -10.89
C ASN A 134 30.91 -14.82 -11.76
N ASP A 135 31.28 -13.55 -11.77
CA ASP A 135 30.79 -12.53 -12.71
C ASP A 135 31.13 -12.85 -14.17
N SER A 136 32.27 -13.48 -14.45
CA SER A 136 32.56 -13.97 -15.80
C SER A 136 31.55 -15.03 -16.27
N ALA A 137 31.02 -15.85 -15.37
CA ALA A 137 30.06 -16.92 -15.68
C ALA A 137 28.59 -16.47 -15.57
N ALA A 138 28.33 -15.33 -14.94
CA ALA A 138 26.99 -14.81 -14.75
C ALA A 138 26.33 -14.34 -16.05
N THR A 139 24.99 -14.39 -16.08
CA THR A 139 24.20 -13.86 -17.21
C THR A 139 23.90 -12.38 -16.98
N PRO A 140 24.23 -11.45 -17.90
CA PRO A 140 23.85 -10.05 -17.74
C PRO A 140 22.33 -9.87 -17.86
N MET A 141 21.77 -8.92 -17.12
CA MET A 141 20.34 -8.55 -17.09
C MET A 141 19.91 -7.77 -18.35
N SER A 142 20.44 -8.14 -19.52
CA SER A 142 20.28 -7.38 -20.76
C SER A 142 18.86 -7.41 -21.34
N ASP A 143 18.05 -8.41 -20.98
CA ASP A 143 16.68 -8.55 -21.45
C ASP A 143 15.75 -7.44 -20.94
N PHE A 144 16.07 -6.83 -19.79
CA PHE A 144 15.41 -5.63 -19.28
C PHE A 144 15.58 -4.43 -20.22
N PHE A 145 16.70 -4.35 -20.95
CA PHE A 145 17.08 -3.18 -21.76
C PHE A 145 16.95 -3.40 -23.26
N ALA A 146 16.56 -4.61 -23.67
CA ALA A 146 16.37 -4.93 -25.08
C ALA A 146 15.19 -4.13 -25.64
N SER A 147 15.46 -3.24 -26.59
CA SER A 147 14.44 -2.69 -27.46
C SER A 147 13.76 -3.86 -28.17
N THR A 148 12.45 -3.97 -28.00
CA THR A 148 11.64 -4.82 -28.86
C THR A 148 12.00 -4.52 -30.32
N PRO A 149 12.33 -5.52 -31.15
CA PRO A 149 12.38 -5.28 -32.58
C PRO A 149 10.99 -4.79 -33.02
N SER A 150 11.02 -3.75 -33.85
CA SER A 150 9.94 -3.23 -34.71
C SER A 150 8.90 -4.30 -35.11
N PRO A 151 7.61 -3.96 -35.26
CA PRO A 151 6.56 -4.92 -35.60
C PRO A 151 6.96 -5.80 -36.78
N THR A 152 6.85 -7.11 -36.58
CA THR A 152 7.00 -8.12 -37.64
C THR A 152 6.05 -7.80 -38.80
N PRO A 153 6.48 -7.88 -40.08
CA PRO A 153 5.63 -7.57 -41.21
C PRO A 153 4.37 -8.44 -41.22
N THR A 154 3.25 -7.81 -41.57
CA THR A 154 1.91 -8.38 -41.74
C THR A 154 1.95 -9.71 -42.50
N PRO A 155 1.41 -10.82 -41.94
CA PRO A 155 1.27 -12.05 -42.71
C PRO A 155 0.23 -11.87 -43.81
N THR A 156 0.58 -12.33 -45.02
CA THR A 156 -0.32 -12.52 -46.16
C THR A 156 -1.48 -13.45 -45.78
N PRO A 157 -2.73 -13.16 -46.19
CA PRO A 157 -3.90 -13.91 -45.72
C PRO A 157 -3.87 -15.38 -46.15
N THR A 158 -3.99 -16.27 -45.17
CA THR A 158 -4.34 -17.69 -45.35
C THR A 158 -5.84 -17.84 -45.04
N PRO A 159 -6.64 -18.61 -45.81
CA PRO A 159 -8.09 -18.64 -45.67
C PRO A 159 -8.53 -19.12 -44.27
N SER A 160 -9.54 -18.41 -43.76
CA SER A 160 -10.16 -18.56 -42.44
C SER A 160 -10.78 -19.94 -42.22
N PRO A 161 -10.52 -20.61 -41.08
CA PRO A 161 -11.46 -21.54 -40.49
C PRO A 161 -12.52 -20.78 -39.68
N SER A 162 -13.73 -21.35 -39.70
CA SER A 162 -14.99 -20.90 -39.10
C SER A 162 -14.87 -20.36 -37.65
N PRO A 163 -15.65 -19.35 -37.25
CA PRO A 163 -15.54 -18.72 -35.92
C PRO A 163 -15.90 -19.70 -34.80
N SER A 164 -15.04 -19.73 -33.78
CA SER A 164 -15.36 -20.25 -32.44
C SER A 164 -16.15 -19.18 -31.68
N PRO A 165 -17.19 -19.53 -30.91
CA PRO A 165 -18.02 -18.55 -30.22
C PRO A 165 -17.19 -17.76 -29.19
N THR A 166 -17.23 -16.43 -29.33
CA THR A 166 -16.76 -15.47 -28.33
C THR A 166 -17.43 -15.77 -26.97
N PRO A 167 -16.68 -15.87 -25.85
CA PRO A 167 -17.32 -15.93 -24.54
C PRO A 167 -18.17 -14.69 -24.36
N THR A 168 -19.47 -14.90 -24.15
CA THR A 168 -20.40 -13.85 -23.73
C THR A 168 -19.83 -13.16 -22.49
N PRO A 169 -19.74 -11.82 -22.45
CA PRO A 169 -19.36 -11.15 -21.21
C PRO A 169 -20.33 -11.59 -20.12
N THR A 170 -19.80 -12.19 -19.06
CA THR A 170 -20.54 -12.44 -17.84
C THR A 170 -21.18 -11.11 -17.42
N PRO A 171 -22.50 -11.04 -17.25
CA PRO A 171 -23.14 -9.79 -16.86
C PRO A 171 -22.55 -9.30 -15.54
N THR A 172 -21.96 -8.11 -15.57
CA THR A 172 -21.63 -7.35 -14.37
C THR A 172 -22.89 -7.25 -13.51
N PRO A 173 -22.86 -7.63 -12.22
CA PRO A 173 -24.01 -7.47 -11.35
C PRO A 173 -24.47 -6.00 -11.36
N SER A 174 -25.72 -5.78 -11.75
CA SER A 174 -26.40 -4.49 -11.80
C SER A 174 -26.78 -4.00 -10.38
N GLY A 175 -25.78 -3.86 -9.51
CA GLY A 175 -25.91 -3.16 -8.23
C GLY A 175 -25.16 -1.85 -8.32
N GLY A 176 -25.82 -0.72 -8.08
CA GLY A 176 -25.11 0.55 -7.87
C GLY A 176 -24.13 0.44 -6.71
N ILE A 177 -23.19 1.37 -6.62
CA ILE A 177 -22.22 1.45 -5.51
C ILE A 177 -22.99 1.38 -4.17
N PRO A 178 -22.66 0.45 -3.26
CA PRO A 178 -23.27 0.37 -1.94
C PRO A 178 -23.14 1.70 -1.18
N VAL A 179 -24.25 2.18 -0.62
CA VAL A 179 -24.29 3.39 0.22
C VAL A 179 -25.06 3.08 1.51
N ALA A 180 -24.73 3.77 2.60
CA ALA A 180 -25.49 3.71 3.85
C ALA A 180 -26.98 4.04 3.63
N GLY A 181 -27.85 3.40 4.41
CA GLY A 181 -29.28 3.68 4.46
C GLY A 181 -29.63 4.87 5.35
N GLY A 182 -30.89 5.32 5.28
CA GLY A 182 -31.37 6.47 6.04
C GLY A 182 -30.97 7.82 5.42
N THR A 183 -30.99 8.88 6.23
CA THR A 183 -30.59 10.21 5.78
C THR A 183 -29.08 10.29 5.78
N ILE A 184 -28.46 10.42 4.60
CA ILE A 184 -27.01 10.56 4.50
C ILE A 184 -26.54 11.83 5.22
N VAL A 185 -25.58 11.64 6.11
CA VAL A 185 -24.95 12.71 6.90
C VAL A 185 -23.46 12.88 6.60
N ALA A 186 -22.82 11.92 5.93
CA ALA A 186 -21.42 11.99 5.53
C ALA A 186 -21.15 11.16 4.27
N ARG A 187 -20.30 11.65 3.36
CA ARG A 187 -19.74 10.88 2.23
C ARG A 187 -18.35 11.31 1.84
N ASP A 188 -17.51 10.34 1.54
CA ASP A 188 -16.24 10.57 0.86
C ASP A 188 -15.99 9.54 -0.24
N THR A 189 -15.67 10.02 -1.43
CA THR A 189 -15.22 9.20 -2.55
C THR A 189 -13.71 9.20 -2.70
N PHE A 190 -12.99 10.08 -1.99
CA PHE A 190 -11.53 10.31 -2.06
C PHE A 190 -10.97 10.71 -3.44
N ALA A 191 -11.74 10.52 -4.51
CA ALA A 191 -11.39 10.82 -5.89
C ALA A 191 -11.10 12.31 -6.14
N GLY A 192 -10.10 12.56 -6.99
CA GLY A 192 -9.81 13.89 -7.54
C GLY A 192 -9.17 14.86 -6.56
N ARG A 193 -8.68 14.40 -5.40
CA ARG A 193 -8.01 15.25 -4.40
C ARG A 193 -6.78 14.56 -3.80
N SER A 194 -5.79 15.37 -3.42
CA SER A 194 -4.63 14.92 -2.65
C SER A 194 -4.66 15.55 -1.25
N ALA A 195 -4.24 14.81 -0.24
CA ALA A 195 -4.04 15.30 1.10
C ALA A 195 -2.89 14.56 1.79
N SER A 196 -2.20 15.23 2.71
CA SER A 196 -1.13 14.66 3.54
C SER A 196 -1.26 15.20 4.96
N GLY A 197 -0.98 14.40 5.97
CA GLY A 197 -1.19 14.81 7.37
C GLY A 197 -2.69 14.83 7.73
N GLY A 198 -3.46 13.91 7.14
CA GLY A 198 -4.91 13.82 7.27
C GLY A 198 -5.57 13.47 5.95
N TRP A 199 -6.86 13.10 6.01
CA TRP A 199 -7.69 12.97 4.82
C TRP A 199 -8.35 14.26 4.37
N GLY A 200 -8.25 15.37 5.12
CA GLY A 200 -8.72 16.68 4.67
C GLY A 200 -10.24 16.76 4.42
N THR A 201 -10.64 17.57 3.44
CA THR A 201 -12.04 17.77 3.07
C THR A 201 -12.54 16.64 2.17
N ALA A 202 -13.61 15.98 2.59
CA ALA A 202 -14.30 14.91 1.89
C ALA A 202 -15.12 15.44 0.69
N SER A 203 -15.56 14.50 -0.15
CA SER A 203 -16.34 14.79 -1.36
C SER A 203 -17.65 15.56 -1.12
N ASP A 204 -18.21 15.51 0.08
CA ASP A 204 -19.42 16.22 0.48
C ASP A 204 -19.16 17.61 1.08
N GLY A 205 -17.89 18.06 1.06
CA GLY A 205 -17.44 19.34 1.60
C GLY A 205 -17.16 19.34 3.11
N GLN A 206 -17.37 18.22 3.80
CA GLN A 206 -17.10 18.11 5.24
C GLN A 206 -15.65 17.72 5.50
N ALA A 207 -15.11 18.07 6.66
CA ALA A 207 -13.74 17.73 7.02
C ALA A 207 -13.66 16.41 7.79
N TRP A 208 -12.70 15.56 7.44
CA TRP A 208 -12.23 14.48 8.29
C TRP A 208 -11.48 15.05 9.49
N TRP A 209 -11.82 14.53 10.67
CA TRP A 209 -11.18 14.92 11.92
C TRP A 209 -10.50 13.72 12.56
N VAL A 210 -9.19 13.81 12.75
CA VAL A 210 -8.42 12.87 13.56
C VAL A 210 -8.82 13.06 15.03
N ARG A 211 -9.22 11.96 15.67
CA ARG A 211 -9.68 11.91 17.07
C ARG A 211 -8.66 11.25 18.00
N SER A 212 -7.81 10.40 17.44
CA SER A 212 -6.78 9.61 18.13
C SER A 212 -5.78 9.17 17.08
N GLY A 213 -4.52 8.97 17.49
CA GLY A 213 -3.41 8.63 16.60
C GLY A 213 -2.83 9.82 15.83
N SER A 214 -1.84 9.54 14.99
CA SER A 214 -1.12 10.54 14.20
C SER A 214 -1.76 10.81 12.84
N ALA A 215 -2.08 12.08 12.57
CA ALA A 215 -2.60 12.50 11.26
C ALA A 215 -1.60 12.26 10.11
N ASN A 216 -0.30 12.16 10.40
CA ASN A 216 0.72 11.85 9.39
C ASN A 216 0.59 10.45 8.80
N ARG A 217 -0.16 9.56 9.45
CA ARG A 217 -0.49 8.23 8.91
C ARG A 217 -1.60 8.28 7.85
N LEU A 218 -2.28 9.42 7.71
CA LEU A 218 -3.35 9.58 6.74
C LEU A 218 -2.89 10.41 5.55
N SER A 219 -3.16 9.91 4.36
CA SER A 219 -3.00 10.66 3.11
C SER A 219 -4.12 10.31 2.12
N VAL A 220 -4.26 11.10 1.07
CA VAL A 220 -5.17 10.79 -0.06
C VAL A 220 -4.37 10.88 -1.34
N SER A 221 -4.46 9.84 -2.15
CA SER A 221 -3.83 9.75 -3.46
C SER A 221 -4.81 10.18 -4.54
N ALA A 222 -4.60 11.35 -5.16
CA ALA A 222 -5.48 11.83 -6.23
C ALA A 222 -5.50 10.90 -7.45
N SER A 223 -4.36 10.24 -7.75
CA SER A 223 -4.23 9.36 -8.91
C SER A 223 -4.90 8.00 -8.71
N ALA A 224 -4.93 7.50 -7.46
CA ALA A 224 -5.63 6.27 -7.12
C ALA A 224 -7.11 6.53 -6.80
N GLY A 225 -7.42 7.72 -6.28
CA GLY A 225 -8.75 8.08 -5.79
C GLY A 225 -9.07 7.44 -4.44
N GLU A 226 -8.06 7.26 -3.59
CA GLU A 226 -8.15 6.49 -2.34
C GLU A 226 -7.55 7.27 -1.18
N GLY A 227 -8.18 7.19 -0.02
CA GLY A 227 -7.60 7.51 1.27
C GLY A 227 -6.74 6.35 1.75
N LEU A 228 -5.56 6.67 2.27
CA LEU A 228 -4.58 5.71 2.75
C LEU A 228 -4.39 5.87 4.25
N VAL A 229 -4.28 4.75 4.95
CA VAL A 229 -3.71 4.63 6.29
C VAL A 229 -2.37 3.91 6.14
N SER A 230 -1.28 4.54 6.56
CA SER A 230 0.05 3.92 6.47
C SER A 230 0.27 2.91 7.59
N GLY A 231 0.94 1.79 7.26
CA GLY A 231 1.46 0.78 8.18
C GLY A 231 2.10 1.32 9.46
N SER A 232 2.05 0.58 10.56
CA SER A 232 2.78 0.89 11.81
C SER A 232 3.36 -0.37 12.45
N SER A 233 4.58 -0.32 13.00
CA SER A 233 5.20 -1.48 13.70
C SER A 233 5.14 -1.39 15.23
N SER A 234 4.41 -0.41 15.79
CA SER A 234 4.29 -0.21 17.24
C SER A 234 2.98 -0.80 17.76
N MET A 235 3.08 -1.93 18.48
CA MET A 235 1.94 -2.61 19.10
C MET A 235 1.17 -1.75 20.13
N SER A 236 1.71 -0.63 20.62
CA SER A 236 1.23 -0.06 21.89
C SER A 236 0.60 1.33 21.91
N MET A 237 0.48 2.15 20.85
CA MET A 237 -0.14 3.49 21.04
C MET A 237 -0.98 4.14 19.92
N ASP A 238 -1.03 3.67 18.67
CA ASP A 238 -1.64 4.46 17.58
C ASP A 238 -2.94 3.86 17.03
N LEU A 239 -3.92 3.58 17.90
CA LEU A 239 -5.32 3.43 17.48
C LEU A 239 -5.74 4.73 16.78
N MET A 240 -5.73 4.67 15.45
CA MET A 240 -6.00 5.81 14.61
C MET A 240 -7.50 5.91 14.41
N ARG A 241 -8.08 7.06 14.76
CA ARG A 241 -9.52 7.28 14.61
C ARG A 241 -9.75 8.55 13.84
N ALA A 242 -10.54 8.46 12.79
CA ALA A 242 -10.96 9.62 12.03
C ALA A 242 -12.48 9.61 11.92
N THR A 243 -13.10 10.78 12.14
CA THR A 243 -14.56 10.93 12.01
C THR A 243 -14.90 11.89 10.89
N LEU A 244 -15.99 11.62 10.19
CA LEU A 244 -16.56 12.49 9.16
C LEU A 244 -18.02 12.79 9.48
N GLY A 245 -18.48 13.97 9.10
CA GLY A 245 -19.89 14.33 9.25
C GLY A 245 -20.26 14.86 10.63
N PRO A 246 -21.49 15.37 10.79
CA PRO A 246 -22.02 15.80 12.08
C PRO A 246 -22.28 14.59 12.99
N VAL A 247 -22.66 14.86 14.23
CA VAL A 247 -23.18 13.83 15.15
C VAL A 247 -24.46 13.26 14.52
N SER A 248 -24.50 11.94 14.26
CA SER A 248 -25.70 11.26 13.79
C SER A 248 -26.68 10.98 14.95
N ALA A 249 -27.90 10.57 14.60
CA ALA A 249 -28.83 10.01 15.59
C ALA A 249 -28.27 8.72 16.22
N ALA A 250 -28.91 8.23 17.29
CA ALA A 250 -28.54 6.96 17.91
C ALA A 250 -28.54 5.79 16.91
N GLY A 251 -29.43 5.83 15.91
CA GLY A 251 -29.40 4.94 14.77
C GLY A 251 -28.41 5.42 13.71
N THR A 252 -27.44 4.58 13.34
CA THR A 252 -26.43 4.90 12.32
C THR A 252 -26.14 3.70 11.44
N GLU A 253 -25.99 3.91 10.14
CA GLU A 253 -25.40 2.93 9.23
C GLU A 253 -24.17 3.52 8.56
N VAL A 254 -23.10 2.75 8.47
CA VAL A 254 -21.85 3.12 7.81
C VAL A 254 -21.54 2.08 6.75
N VAL A 255 -21.09 2.53 5.58
CA VAL A 255 -20.62 1.69 4.49
C VAL A 255 -19.28 2.21 4.01
N ALA A 256 -18.31 1.32 3.85
CA ALA A 256 -17.05 1.63 3.21
C ALA A 256 -16.59 0.50 2.29
N ARG A 257 -15.65 0.81 1.41
CA ARG A 257 -14.85 -0.20 0.70
C ARG A 257 -13.42 -0.12 1.19
N TYR A 258 -12.94 -1.22 1.72
CA TYR A 258 -11.68 -1.38 2.40
C TYR A 258 -10.80 -2.37 1.63
N THR A 259 -9.53 -2.02 1.43
CA THR A 259 -8.53 -2.87 0.76
C THR A 259 -7.25 -2.86 1.58
N SER A 260 -6.81 -4.05 2.02
CA SER A 260 -5.52 -4.23 2.69
C SER A 260 -4.65 -5.21 1.89
N GLY A 261 -3.33 -4.99 1.93
CA GLY A 261 -2.34 -5.93 1.43
C GLY A 261 -1.91 -6.99 2.45
N ASP A 262 -2.40 -6.88 3.68
CA ASP A 262 -2.00 -7.68 4.84
C ASP A 262 -3.17 -7.74 5.84
N TYR A 263 -4.26 -8.41 5.44
CA TYR A 263 -5.45 -8.47 6.27
C TYR A 263 -5.18 -9.10 7.63
N ALA A 264 -4.15 -9.95 7.76
CA ALA A 264 -3.75 -10.58 9.01
C ALA A 264 -3.23 -9.58 10.07
N ASN A 265 -2.82 -8.38 9.65
CA ASN A 265 -2.19 -7.38 10.52
C ASN A 265 -2.81 -5.97 10.38
N ASP A 266 -3.81 -5.82 9.52
CA ASP A 266 -4.53 -4.56 9.33
C ASP A 266 -5.97 -4.65 9.84
N CYS A 267 -6.43 -3.56 10.44
CA CYS A 267 -7.82 -3.40 10.87
C CYS A 267 -8.48 -2.23 10.12
N GLY A 268 -9.64 -2.51 9.53
CA GLY A 268 -10.45 -1.61 8.70
C GLY A 268 -11.79 -1.23 9.31
N HIS A 269 -11.86 -1.05 10.63
CA HIS A 269 -13.13 -0.86 11.33
C HIS A 269 -13.91 0.39 10.91
N LEU A 270 -15.24 0.23 10.83
CA LEU A 270 -16.19 1.32 10.77
C LEU A 270 -16.59 1.75 12.18
N LEU A 271 -16.47 3.04 12.44
CA LEU A 271 -16.76 3.67 13.71
C LEU A 271 -18.13 4.37 13.65
N ALA A 272 -18.93 4.19 14.70
CA ALA A 272 -20.23 4.84 14.83
C ALA A 272 -20.55 5.17 16.30
N GLY A 273 -21.33 6.22 16.52
CA GLY A 273 -21.70 6.66 17.87
C GLY A 273 -20.62 7.49 18.59
N PHE A 274 -19.64 8.04 17.87
CA PHE A 274 -18.56 8.82 18.48
C PHE A 274 -19.02 10.19 19.00
N SER A 275 -19.36 10.23 20.28
CA SER A 275 -19.73 11.45 21.02
C SER A 275 -18.55 12.07 21.78
N GLY A 276 -17.39 11.38 21.80
CA GLY A 276 -16.12 11.75 22.42
C GLY A 276 -15.18 10.52 22.48
N ALA A 277 -13.95 10.67 22.98
CA ALA A 277 -12.99 9.56 23.09
C ALA A 277 -13.44 8.43 24.06
N GLY A 278 -14.52 8.63 24.80
CA GLY A 278 -14.97 7.72 25.85
C GLY A 278 -15.91 6.60 25.39
N SER A 279 -16.81 6.85 24.43
CA SER A 279 -17.90 5.90 24.13
C SER A 279 -18.31 5.89 22.65
N TYR A 280 -18.18 4.74 22.00
CA TYR A 280 -18.58 4.46 20.62
C TYR A 280 -18.52 2.96 20.34
N TYR A 281 -19.02 2.55 19.18
CA TYR A 281 -18.81 1.22 18.63
C TYR A 281 -17.84 1.30 17.46
N VAL A 282 -17.06 0.26 17.30
CA VAL A 282 -16.33 -0.02 16.07
C VAL A 282 -16.60 -1.46 15.67
N ALA A 283 -16.73 -1.70 14.37
CA ALA A 283 -17.00 -3.02 13.85
C ALA A 283 -16.57 -3.10 12.38
N GLY A 284 -16.20 -4.29 11.92
CA GLY A 284 -15.67 -4.46 10.57
C GLY A 284 -14.64 -5.57 10.52
N LEU A 285 -13.79 -5.52 9.49
CA LEU A 285 -12.65 -6.45 9.37
C LEU A 285 -11.54 -6.11 10.36
N ASP A 286 -11.05 -7.16 11.03
CA ASP A 286 -9.97 -7.13 12.02
C ASP A 286 -9.20 -8.46 11.98
N SER A 287 -7.99 -8.48 12.55
CA SER A 287 -7.17 -9.69 12.71
C SER A 287 -6.35 -9.66 13.99
N PRO A 288 -6.98 -9.65 15.17
CA PRO A 288 -6.27 -9.45 16.44
C PRO A 288 -5.33 -10.59 16.83
N ASP A 289 -5.37 -11.73 16.15
CA ASP A 289 -4.48 -12.89 16.35
C ASP A 289 -3.86 -13.41 15.05
N GLY A 290 -3.76 -12.56 14.03
CA GLY A 290 -3.25 -12.94 12.71
C GLY A 290 -4.27 -13.66 11.83
N THR A 291 -5.51 -13.85 12.31
CA THR A 291 -6.58 -14.48 11.54
C THR A 291 -7.71 -13.48 11.27
N PRO A 292 -8.02 -13.21 9.98
CA PRO A 292 -9.11 -12.33 9.63
C PRO A 292 -10.48 -12.76 10.18
N GLU A 293 -11.14 -11.81 10.85
CA GLU A 293 -12.46 -11.91 11.43
C GLU A 293 -13.30 -10.67 11.10
N LEU A 294 -14.61 -10.80 11.20
CA LEU A 294 -15.48 -9.65 11.44
C LEU A 294 -15.76 -9.60 12.92
N ASN A 295 -15.55 -8.46 13.55
CA ASN A 295 -15.86 -8.30 14.96
C ASN A 295 -16.65 -7.03 15.28
N VAL A 296 -17.14 -6.98 16.52
CA VAL A 296 -17.72 -5.80 17.14
C VAL A 296 -16.95 -5.53 18.41
N MET A 297 -16.45 -4.31 18.52
CA MET A 297 -15.86 -3.77 19.74
C MET A 297 -16.75 -2.66 20.30
N LYS A 298 -16.96 -2.69 21.61
CA LYS A 298 -17.62 -1.62 22.35
C LYS A 298 -16.56 -0.85 23.13
N VAL A 299 -16.57 0.48 23.00
CA VAL A 299 -15.71 1.36 23.79
C VAL A 299 -16.54 2.06 24.87
N VAL A 300 -16.11 1.96 26.13
CA VAL A 300 -16.73 2.65 27.28
C VAL A 300 -15.64 3.22 28.18
N GLY A 301 -15.73 4.51 28.49
CA GLY A 301 -14.69 5.21 29.26
C GLY A 301 -13.30 5.15 28.61
N GLY A 302 -13.22 4.97 27.29
CA GLY A 302 -11.97 4.79 26.54
C GLY A 302 -11.40 3.36 26.58
N THR A 303 -12.05 2.42 27.28
CA THR A 303 -11.68 1.00 27.28
C THR A 303 -12.40 0.28 26.14
N GLN A 304 -11.64 -0.30 25.22
CA GLN A 304 -12.14 -1.08 24.10
C GLN A 304 -12.26 -2.56 24.48
N THR A 305 -13.40 -3.17 24.18
CA THR A 305 -13.68 -4.58 24.50
C THR A 305 -14.34 -5.26 23.30
N ARG A 306 -13.79 -6.40 22.87
CA ARG A 306 -14.41 -7.26 21.85
C ARG A 306 -15.63 -7.94 22.45
N VAL A 307 -16.81 -7.71 21.86
CA VAL A 307 -18.10 -8.22 22.39
C VAL A 307 -18.71 -9.30 21.51
N ALA A 308 -18.31 -9.38 20.24
CA ALA A 308 -18.70 -10.42 19.31
C ALA A 308 -17.70 -10.52 18.16
N ASP A 309 -17.54 -11.71 17.60
CA ASP A 309 -16.68 -11.99 16.45
C ASP A 309 -17.23 -13.17 15.63
N VAL A 310 -16.80 -13.24 14.36
CA VAL A 310 -17.00 -14.38 13.47
C VAL A 310 -15.85 -14.44 12.46
N ALA A 311 -15.32 -15.63 12.22
CA ALA A 311 -14.28 -15.83 11.22
C ALA A 311 -14.71 -15.32 9.84
N PHE A 312 -13.83 -14.59 9.16
CA PHE A 312 -14.07 -14.08 7.82
C PHE A 312 -12.79 -14.22 6.99
N PRO A 313 -12.73 -15.10 5.98
CA PRO A 313 -11.51 -15.39 5.25
C PRO A 313 -11.20 -14.28 4.22
N ALA A 314 -10.76 -13.12 4.69
CA ALA A 314 -10.27 -12.05 3.83
C ALA A 314 -9.01 -12.51 3.07
N VAL A 315 -8.74 -11.85 1.94
CA VAL A 315 -7.63 -12.21 1.04
C VAL A 315 -6.89 -10.93 0.71
N ASP A 316 -5.58 -10.93 0.91
CA ASP A 316 -4.71 -9.80 0.64
C ASP A 316 -4.87 -9.26 -0.78
N GLY A 317 -4.86 -7.93 -0.88
CA GLY A 317 -5.08 -7.18 -2.12
C GLY A 317 -6.50 -7.25 -2.67
N THR A 318 -7.44 -7.92 -2.00
CA THR A 318 -8.85 -7.99 -2.42
C THR A 318 -9.66 -6.92 -1.70
N ALA A 319 -10.35 -6.06 -2.45
CA ALA A 319 -11.27 -5.08 -1.87
C ALA A 319 -12.53 -5.76 -1.31
N TYR A 320 -12.94 -5.35 -0.11
CA TYR A 320 -14.19 -5.76 0.53
C TYR A 320 -15.07 -4.55 0.83
N TRP A 321 -16.36 -4.69 0.54
CA TRP A 321 -17.36 -3.79 1.08
C TRP A 321 -17.67 -4.21 2.51
N GLU A 322 -17.79 -3.23 3.40
CA GLU A 322 -18.26 -3.41 4.76
C GLU A 322 -19.50 -2.57 4.99
N ARG A 323 -20.47 -3.14 5.69
CA ARG A 323 -21.65 -2.42 6.18
C ARG A 323 -21.81 -2.69 7.67
N VAL A 324 -21.87 -1.62 8.44
CA VAL A 324 -22.16 -1.66 9.88
C VAL A 324 -23.44 -0.88 10.16
N ARG A 325 -24.40 -1.51 10.83
CA ARG A 325 -25.65 -0.88 11.26
C ARG A 325 -25.78 -0.94 12.78
N ILE A 326 -26.12 0.18 13.38
CA ILE A 326 -26.47 0.33 14.79
C ILE A 326 -27.89 0.86 14.87
N GLN A 327 -28.80 0.09 15.45
CA GLN A 327 -30.18 0.52 15.63
C GLN A 327 -30.81 -0.17 16.86
N GLY A 328 -31.32 0.63 17.80
CA GLY A 328 -32.01 0.11 18.99
C GLY A 328 -31.14 -0.82 19.85
N GLY A 329 -29.84 -0.56 19.93
CA GLY A 329 -28.88 -1.41 20.65
C GLY A 329 -28.35 -2.60 19.85
N VAL A 330 -28.89 -2.87 18.66
CA VAL A 330 -28.41 -3.95 17.80
C VAL A 330 -27.30 -3.43 16.90
N VAL A 331 -26.12 -4.05 16.98
CA VAL A 331 -24.98 -3.83 16.08
C VAL A 331 -24.92 -5.00 15.10
N SER A 332 -24.98 -4.72 13.80
CA SER A 332 -24.91 -5.71 12.74
C SER A 332 -23.80 -5.38 11.76
N VAL A 333 -23.04 -6.39 11.37
CA VAL A 333 -21.87 -6.29 10.48
C VAL A 333 -22.03 -7.28 9.35
N LYS A 334 -21.72 -6.83 8.14
CA LYS A 334 -21.49 -7.74 7.02
C LYS A 334 -20.40 -7.20 6.12
N ALA A 335 -19.67 -8.12 5.51
CA ALA A 335 -18.69 -7.81 4.50
C ALA A 335 -18.84 -8.73 3.30
N TRP A 336 -18.49 -8.23 2.12
CA TRP A 336 -18.51 -9.01 0.89
C TRP A 336 -17.46 -8.51 -0.08
N ARG A 337 -16.92 -9.44 -0.86
CA ARG A 337 -15.90 -9.13 -1.86
C ARG A 337 -16.44 -8.17 -2.91
N ASP A 338 -15.66 -7.18 -3.30
CA ASP A 338 -16.03 -6.29 -4.38
C ASP A 338 -16.30 -7.06 -5.69
N GLY A 339 -17.25 -6.57 -6.48
CA GLY A 339 -17.76 -7.27 -7.67
C GLY A 339 -18.72 -8.43 -7.38
N THR A 340 -19.03 -8.73 -6.11
CA THR A 340 -20.09 -9.69 -5.72
C THR A 340 -21.33 -8.99 -5.20
N ALA A 341 -22.48 -9.68 -5.20
CA ALA A 341 -23.72 -9.12 -4.71
C ALA A 341 -23.69 -8.96 -3.18
N GLU A 342 -24.21 -7.82 -2.69
CA GLU A 342 -24.37 -7.58 -1.25
C GLU A 342 -25.24 -8.68 -0.61
N PRO A 343 -24.74 -9.38 0.43
CA PRO A 343 -25.51 -10.41 1.12
C PRO A 343 -26.79 -9.85 1.75
N SER A 344 -27.88 -10.62 1.66
CA SER A 344 -29.16 -10.27 2.31
C SER A 344 -29.12 -10.47 3.83
N SER A 345 -28.29 -11.39 4.31
CA SER A 345 -28.06 -11.65 5.73
C SER A 345 -26.88 -10.86 6.26
N TRP A 346 -26.90 -10.60 7.58
CA TRP A 346 -25.73 -10.12 8.30
C TRP A 346 -24.77 -11.27 8.60
N ASN A 347 -23.46 -11.04 8.53
CA ASN A 347 -22.47 -12.03 8.95
C ASN A 347 -22.46 -12.15 10.48
N LEU A 348 -22.58 -11.01 11.16
CA LEU A 348 -22.53 -10.90 12.61
C LEU A 348 -23.61 -9.94 13.10
N THR A 349 -24.33 -10.32 14.15
CA THR A 349 -25.26 -9.45 14.86
C THR A 349 -25.08 -9.64 16.36
N TRP A 350 -24.98 -8.55 17.10
CA TRP A 350 -24.87 -8.52 18.54
C TRP A 350 -25.81 -7.47 19.13
N THR A 351 -26.35 -7.73 20.32
CA THR A 351 -27.28 -6.83 21.01
C THR A 351 -26.65 -6.28 22.27
N ASP A 352 -26.67 -4.96 22.40
CA ASP A 352 -26.22 -4.23 23.58
C ASP A 352 -27.39 -3.97 24.53
N ASP A 353 -27.34 -4.56 25.72
CA ASP A 353 -28.32 -4.30 26.79
C ASP A 353 -28.16 -2.91 27.43
N SER A 354 -27.08 -2.18 27.09
CA SER A 354 -26.83 -0.81 27.53
C SER A 354 -26.28 0.05 26.37
N PRO A 355 -27.15 0.40 25.39
CA PRO A 355 -26.74 1.07 24.17
C PRO A 355 -26.06 2.41 24.40
N LEU A 356 -25.06 2.70 23.58
CA LEU A 356 -24.37 3.99 23.58
C LEU A 356 -25.20 5.04 22.84
N PRO A 357 -25.05 6.33 23.20
CA PRO A 357 -25.74 7.42 22.50
C PRO A 357 -25.24 7.58 21.05
N GLY A 358 -26.01 8.30 20.25
CA GLY A 358 -25.59 8.72 18.91
C GLY A 358 -24.34 9.60 18.92
N GLY A 359 -23.64 9.64 17.80
CA GLY A 359 -22.34 10.29 17.68
C GLY A 359 -21.87 10.35 16.24
N ARG A 360 -20.65 10.81 15.98
CA ARG A 360 -20.13 10.84 14.61
C ARG A 360 -19.83 9.43 14.11
N ALA A 361 -19.88 9.28 12.79
CA ALA A 361 -19.37 8.10 12.10
C ALA A 361 -17.93 8.34 11.64
N GLY A 362 -17.23 7.27 11.30
CA GLY A 362 -15.85 7.34 10.88
C GLY A 362 -15.22 5.99 10.67
N VAL A 363 -13.91 5.96 10.82
CA VAL A 363 -13.09 4.75 10.77
C VAL A 363 -12.22 4.67 12.02
N GLU A 364 -11.93 3.45 12.42
CA GLU A 364 -10.85 3.13 13.33
C GLU A 364 -9.87 2.21 12.61
N SER A 365 -8.59 2.49 12.78
CA SER A 365 -7.53 1.58 12.37
C SER A 365 -6.69 1.22 13.58
N TRP A 366 -6.50 -0.07 13.72
CA TRP A 366 -5.29 -0.65 14.28
C TRP A 366 -4.48 -1.26 13.13
N ASP A 367 -3.17 -1.32 13.27
CA ASP A 367 -2.28 -1.70 12.18
C ASP A 367 -0.91 -2.06 12.78
N ASP A 368 -0.58 -3.35 12.69
CA ASP A 368 0.77 -3.90 12.79
C ASP A 368 1.31 -4.41 11.43
N GLY A 369 0.63 -4.06 10.34
CA GLY A 369 0.82 -4.56 8.98
C GLY A 369 1.34 -3.51 7.99
N GLN A 370 0.89 -3.63 6.73
CA GLN A 370 1.32 -2.76 5.63
C GLN A 370 0.49 -1.48 5.50
N GLY A 371 -0.59 -1.36 6.28
CA GLY A 371 -1.59 -0.33 6.10
C GLY A 371 -2.51 -0.62 4.91
N TRP A 372 -3.48 0.26 4.73
CA TRP A 372 -4.64 -0.05 3.90
C TRP A 372 -5.24 1.17 3.22
N ALA A 373 -6.09 0.91 2.24
CA ALA A 373 -6.78 1.89 1.43
C ALA A 373 -8.29 1.85 1.63
N ILE A 374 -8.92 3.02 1.54
CA ILE A 374 -10.36 3.23 1.47
C ILE A 374 -10.68 4.18 0.32
N ASP A 375 -11.61 3.79 -0.53
CA ASP A 375 -12.00 4.60 -1.70
C ASP A 375 -13.49 4.97 -1.69
N HIS A 376 -14.20 4.51 -0.67
CA HIS A 376 -15.59 4.85 -0.44
C HIS A 376 -15.88 4.90 1.05
N PHE A 377 -16.55 5.96 1.49
CA PHE A 377 -17.15 6.07 2.80
C PHE A 377 -18.53 6.73 2.68
N SER A 378 -19.53 6.17 3.36
CA SER A 378 -20.82 6.84 3.56
C SER A 378 -21.38 6.52 4.93
N ALA A 379 -21.99 7.51 5.56
CA ALA A 379 -22.73 7.33 6.80
C ALA A 379 -24.14 7.93 6.69
N GLY A 380 -25.11 7.17 7.18
CA GLY A 380 -26.51 7.54 7.21
C GLY A 380 -27.09 7.50 8.62
N SER A 381 -27.90 8.50 8.94
CA SER A 381 -28.68 8.56 10.16
C SER A 381 -29.97 7.77 9.98
N LEU A 382 -30.20 6.80 10.86
CA LEU A 382 -31.41 6.00 10.91
C LEU A 382 -32.42 6.63 11.91
N PRO A 383 -33.73 6.44 11.68
CA PRO A 383 -34.76 6.89 12.60
C PRO A 383 -34.76 6.13 13.94
#